data_AF-A0A8T7ID34-F1
#
_entry.id   AF-A0A8T7ID34-F1
#
_cell.length_a   1.000
_cell.length_b   1.000
_cell.length_c   1.000
_cell.angle_alpha   90.00
_cell.angle_beta   90.00
_cell.angle_gamma   90.00
#
_symmetry.space_group_name_H-M   'P 1'
#
loop_
_entity.id
_entity.type
_entity.pdbx_description
1 polymer ?
#
loop_
_entity_poly.entity_id
_entity_poly.type
_entity_poly.pdbx_seq_one_letter_code
_entity_poly.pdbx_strand_id
1 'polypeptide(L)'
;MFRYDQLVKPKAASIILSFAIAISSFVIQMYSLWGGYILALVFLLNMILASLLDSFWPTRGKKENPIVFGLFWGLILGLLVPFLTLKYLSELFI
;
A
#
# COMPACT_ATOMS: atom_id res chain seq x y z
N MET A 1 -2.56 14.98 -1.34
CA MET A 1 -3.64 15.98 -1.39
C MET A 1 -3.84 16.35 -2.85
N PHE A 2 -5.00 16.04 -3.46
CA PHE A 2 -5.20 16.22 -4.90
C PHE A 2 -5.38 17.71 -5.27
N ARG A 3 -4.28 18.40 -5.53
CA ARG A 3 -4.30 19.81 -5.96
C ARG A 3 -4.81 19.91 -7.40
N TYR A 4 -6.11 20.18 -7.57
CA TYR A 4 -6.77 20.69 -8.78
C TYR A 4 -6.59 19.92 -10.10
N ASP A 5 -5.77 18.88 -10.14
CA ASP A 5 -5.44 18.11 -11.32
C ASP A 5 -6.34 16.87 -11.40
N GLN A 6 -6.88 16.60 -12.59
CA GLN A 6 -7.87 15.53 -12.74
C GLN A 6 -7.22 14.16 -12.52
N LEU A 7 -7.85 13.36 -11.66
CA LEU A 7 -7.46 11.98 -11.40
C LEU A 7 -7.59 11.16 -12.68
N VAL A 8 -6.57 10.37 -12.98
CA VAL A 8 -6.59 9.43 -14.09
C VAL A 8 -6.63 8.01 -13.51
N LYS A 9 -7.11 7.04 -14.28
CA LYS A 9 -7.05 5.63 -13.87
C LYS A 9 -5.59 5.16 -13.87
N PRO A 10 -5.15 4.44 -12.83
CA PRO A 10 -3.82 3.85 -12.82
C PRO A 10 -3.67 2.77 -13.87
N LYS A 11 -2.42 2.52 -14.30
CA LYS A 11 -2.15 1.48 -15.30
C LYS A 11 -2.46 0.11 -14.72
N ALA A 12 -2.95 -0.80 -15.56
CA ALA A 12 -3.24 -2.17 -15.16
C ALA A 12 -2.02 -2.86 -14.52
N ALA A 13 -0.81 -2.61 -15.04
CA ALA A 13 0.44 -3.13 -14.47
C ALA A 13 0.65 -2.71 -13.00
N SER A 14 0.29 -1.48 -12.64
CA SER A 14 0.45 -0.93 -11.28
C SER A 14 -0.55 -1.55 -10.32
N ILE A 15 -1.77 -1.81 -10.79
CA ILE A 15 -2.79 -2.54 -10.04
C ILE A 15 -2.34 -3.98 -9.78
N ILE A 16 -1.87 -4.68 -10.81
CA ILE A 16 -1.36 -6.06 -10.70
C ILE A 16 -0.20 -6.11 -9.72
N LEU A 17 0.75 -5.17 -9.83
CA LEU A 17 1.89 -5.11 -8.93
C LEU A 17 1.46 -4.83 -7.48
N SER A 18 0.48 -3.93 -7.28
CA SER A 18 -0.09 -3.68 -5.95
C SER A 18 -0.66 -4.96 -5.35
N PHE A 19 -1.39 -5.74 -6.14
CA PHE A 19 -1.99 -6.99 -5.69
C PHE A 19 -0.94 -8.07 -5.37
N ALA A 20 0.09 -8.20 -6.21
CA ALA A 20 1.21 -9.10 -5.96
C ALA A 20 1.95 -8.75 -4.67
N ILE A 21 2.21 -7.46 -4.43
CA ILE A 21 2.85 -6.96 -3.20
C ILE A 21 1.94 -7.17 -1.99
N ALA A 22 0.63 -6.95 -2.12
CA ALA A 22 -0.32 -7.18 -1.03
C ALA A 22 -0.32 -8.65 -0.56
N ILE A 23 -0.41 -9.59 -1.50
CA ILE A 23 -0.36 -11.02 -1.17
C ILE A 23 0.99 -11.39 -0.56
N SER A 24 2.08 -10.94 -1.18
CA SER A 24 3.43 -11.26 -0.71
C SER A 24 3.68 -10.73 0.70
N SER A 25 3.28 -9.48 0.97
CA SER A 25 3.45 -8.86 2.29
C SER A 25 2.60 -9.53 3.37
N PHE A 26 1.36 -9.91 3.05
CA PHE A 26 0.50 -10.67 3.96
C PHE A 26 1.13 -12.02 4.31
N VAL A 27 1.57 -12.78 3.30
CA VAL A 27 2.24 -14.08 3.49
C VAL A 27 3.49 -13.93 4.34
N ILE A 28 4.37 -12.98 4.02
CA ILE A 28 5.61 -12.74 4.78
C ILE A 28 5.30 -12.44 6.26
N GLN A 29 4.29 -11.63 6.53
CA GLN A 29 3.88 -11.28 7.90
C GLN A 29 3.36 -12.50 8.67
N MET A 30 2.67 -13.44 8.01
CA MET A 30 2.18 -14.66 8.66
C MET A 30 3.31 -15.62 9.06
N TYR A 31 4.34 -15.74 8.23
CA TYR A 31 5.42 -16.72 8.44
C TYR A 31 6.64 -16.16 9.20
N SER A 32 6.83 -14.84 9.23
CA SER A 32 8.04 -14.23 9.79
C SER A 32 7.76 -12.91 10.52
N LEU A 33 8.00 -12.93 11.84
CA LEU A 33 7.99 -11.74 12.69
C LEU A 33 8.99 -10.67 12.20
N TRP A 34 10.22 -11.08 11.89
CA TRP A 34 11.25 -10.17 11.37
C TRP A 34 10.86 -9.57 10.02
N GLY A 35 10.27 -10.38 9.13
CA GLY A 35 9.74 -9.92 7.85
C GLY A 35 8.64 -8.87 8.03
N GLY A 36 7.74 -9.09 8.99
CA GLY A 36 6.70 -8.12 9.37
C GLY A 36 7.27 -6.78 9.83
N TYR A 37 8.30 -6.77 10.69
CA TYR A 37 8.94 -5.53 11.13
C TYR A 37 9.62 -4.75 10.00
N ILE A 38 10.31 -5.45 9.09
CA ILE A 38 10.94 -4.83 7.91
C ILE A 38 9.85 -4.21 7.02
N LEU A 39 8.76 -4.94 6.76
CA LEU A 39 7.64 -4.44 5.97
C LEU A 39 6.97 -3.22 6.61
N ALA A 40 6.82 -3.20 7.94
CA ALA A 40 6.30 -2.05 8.67
C ALA A 40 7.22 -0.82 8.54
N LEU A 41 8.54 -1.02 8.61
CA LEU A 41 9.51 0.06 8.39
C LEU A 41 9.41 0.61 6.96
N VAL A 42 9.34 -0.26 5.95
CA VAL A 42 9.17 0.14 4.55
C VAL A 42 7.84 0.87 4.35
N PHE A 43 6.78 0.43 5.02
CA PHE A 43 5.49 1.11 5.00
C PHE A 43 5.56 2.51 5.61
N LEU A 44 6.24 2.67 6.74
CA LEU A 44 6.45 3.97 7.38
C LEU A 44 7.23 4.93 6.47
N LEU A 45 8.30 4.47 5.83
CA LEU A 45 9.06 5.25 4.85
C LEU A 45 8.17 5.68 3.67
N ASN A 46 7.32 4.77 3.18
CA ASN A 46 6.35 5.08 2.12
C ASN A 46 5.33 6.13 2.56
N MET A 47 4.86 6.12 3.81
CA MET A 47 3.97 7.14 4.35
C MET A 47 4.64 8.52 4.45
N ILE A 48 5.91 8.56 4.85
CA ILE A 48 6.71 9.80 4.86
C ILE A 48 6.90 10.32 3.44
N LEU A 49 7.23 9.44 2.48
CA LEU A 49 7.28 9.83 1.07
C LEU A 49 5.91 10.32 0.57
N ALA A 50 4.80 9.74 1.05
CA ALA A 50 3.45 10.17 0.73
C ALA A 50 3.14 11.59 1.21
N SER A 51 3.68 11.99 2.36
CA SER A 51 3.45 13.32 2.91
C SER A 51 4.29 14.39 2.20
N LEU A 52 5.44 13.99 1.64
CA LEU A 52 6.32 14.86 0.85
C LEU A 52 5.90 14.97 -0.63
N LEU A 53 5.21 13.96 -1.16
CA LEU A 53 4.75 13.92 -2.55
C LEU A 53 3.29 14.35 -2.66
N ASP A 54 2.95 15.22 -3.61
CA ASP A 54 1.57 15.74 -3.78
C ASP A 54 0.50 14.63 -3.84
N SER A 55 0.81 13.53 -4.53
CA SER A 55 -0.04 12.34 -4.66
C SER A 55 0.72 11.16 -5.24
N PHE A 56 0.47 9.95 -4.74
CA PHE A 56 0.88 8.70 -5.37
C PHE A 56 -0.09 8.21 -6.45
N TRP A 57 -1.33 8.68 -6.42
CA TRP A 57 -2.29 8.38 -7.45
C TRP A 57 -2.02 9.25 -8.70
N PRO A 58 -2.11 8.67 -9.91
CA PRO A 58 -1.83 9.39 -11.16
C PRO A 58 -2.80 10.55 -11.41
N THR A 59 -2.25 11.66 -11.88
CA THR A 59 -3.00 12.81 -12.38
C THR A 59 -2.64 13.08 -13.84
N ARG A 60 -3.39 13.96 -14.52
CA ARG A 60 -3.08 14.32 -15.91
C ARG A 60 -1.68 14.94 -16.06
N GLY A 61 -1.23 15.74 -15.10
CA GLY A 61 0.09 16.37 -15.09
C GLY A 61 1.23 15.48 -14.59
N LYS A 62 0.93 14.39 -13.85
CA LYS A 62 1.93 13.51 -13.25
C LYS A 62 1.78 12.07 -13.72
N LYS A 63 2.70 11.62 -14.58
CA LYS A 63 2.80 10.22 -14.97
C LYS A 63 3.14 9.36 -13.73
N GLU A 64 2.36 8.30 -13.56
CA GLU A 64 2.56 7.31 -12.52
C GLU A 64 3.84 6.49 -12.73
N ASN A 65 4.51 6.18 -11.63
CA ASN A 65 5.53 5.14 -11.55
C ASN A 65 4.88 3.86 -10.98
N PRO A 66 4.76 2.77 -11.78
CA PRO A 66 4.11 1.55 -11.35
C PRO A 66 4.68 0.92 -10.08
N ILE A 67 6.00 1.01 -9.89
CA ILE A 67 6.70 0.41 -8.74
C ILE A 67 6.30 1.14 -7.46
N VAL A 68 6.35 2.47 -7.48
CA VAL A 68 6.01 3.30 -6.32
C VAL A 68 4.52 3.16 -5.99
N PHE A 69 3.65 3.18 -7.00
CA PHE A 69 2.22 2.94 -6.81
C PHE A 69 1.96 1.56 -6.20
N GLY A 70 2.60 0.53 -6.78
CA GLY A 70 2.48 -0.86 -6.36
C GLY A 70 2.93 -1.09 -4.92
N LEU A 71 4.09 -0.55 -4.55
CA LEU A 71 4.60 -0.63 -3.18
C LEU A 71 3.69 0.08 -2.21
N PHE A 72 3.27 1.31 -2.51
CA PHE A 72 2.44 2.09 -1.62
C PHE A 72 1.08 1.42 -1.37
N TRP A 73 0.31 1.18 -2.43
CA TRP A 73 -1.04 0.61 -2.30
C TRP A 73 -1.01 -0.88 -1.94
N GLY A 74 -0.02 -1.62 -2.43
CA GLY A 74 0.16 -3.03 -2.09
C GLY A 74 0.46 -3.23 -0.60
N LEU A 75 1.34 -2.42 0.00
CA LEU A 75 1.63 -2.53 1.43
C LEU A 75 0.45 -2.08 2.29
N ILE A 76 -0.31 -1.06 1.89
CA ILE A 76 -1.56 -0.69 2.57
C ILE A 76 -2.52 -1.88 2.57
N LEU A 77 -2.75 -2.49 1.42
CA LEU A 77 -3.69 -3.60 1.28
C LEU A 77 -3.20 -4.88 1.95
N GLY A 78 -1.91 -5.16 1.94
CA GLY A 78 -1.34 -6.41 2.48
C GLY A 78 -0.99 -6.37 3.97
N LEU A 79 -0.83 -5.18 4.56
CA LEU A 79 -0.50 -5.03 5.98
C LEU A 79 -1.66 -4.42 6.78
N LEU A 80 -2.15 -3.24 6.35
CA LEU A 80 -3.09 -2.47 7.14
C LEU A 80 -4.49 -3.10 7.13
N VAL A 81 -4.95 -3.56 5.96
CA VAL A 81 -6.28 -4.20 5.87
C VAL A 81 -6.35 -5.48 6.69
N PRO A 82 -5.43 -6.46 6.55
CA PRO A 82 -5.41 -7.67 7.38
C PRO A 82 -5.26 -7.39 8.87
N PHE A 83 -4.44 -6.40 9.24
CA PHE A 83 -4.31 -6.00 10.65
C PHE A 83 -5.65 -5.51 11.22
N LEU A 84 -6.36 -4.63 10.50
CA LEU A 84 -7.65 -4.12 10.94
C LEU A 84 -8.71 -5.22 10.98
N THR A 85 -8.79 -6.07 9.96
CA THR A 85 -9.75 -7.18 9.96
C THR A 85 -9.45 -8.18 11.07
N LEU A 86 -8.20 -8.62 11.25
CA LEU A 86 -7.88 -9.54 12.34
C LEU A 86 -8.15 -8.93 13.71
N LYS A 87 -7.80 -7.66 13.92
CA LYS A 87 -8.03 -6.98 15.20
C LYS A 87 -9.52 -6.85 15.53
N TYR A 88 -10.32 -6.30 14.61
CA TYR A 88 -11.72 -5.99 14.90
C TYR A 88 -12.67 -7.17 14.69
N LEU A 89 -12.36 -8.09 13.77
CA LEU A 89 -13.17 -9.28 13.57
C LEU A 89 -12.95 -10.31 14.69
N SER A 90 -11.73 -10.43 15.23
CA SER A 90 -11.49 -11.31 16.39
C SER A 90 -12.18 -10.80 17.66
N GLU A 91 -12.23 -9.48 17.87
CA GLU A 91 -12.96 -8.87 18.99
C GLU A 91 -14.49 -9.03 18.89
N LEU A 92 -15.04 -9.35 17.71
CA LEU A 92 -16.49 -9.55 17.52
C LEU A 92 -16.96 -10.98 17.88
N PHE A 93 -16.02 -11.92 18.03
CA PHE A 93 -16.29 -13.35 18.30
C PHE A 93 -15.92 -13.78 19.74
N ILE A 94 -15.60 -12.83 20.63
CA ILE A 94 -15.39 -13.02 22.08
C ILE A 94 -16.49 -12.26 22.82
#